data_AF-N4U8Q3-F1
#
_entry.id   AF-N4U8Q3-F1
#
_cell.length_a   1.000
_cell.length_b   1.000
_cell.length_c   1.000
_cell.angle_alpha   90.00
_cell.angle_beta   90.00
_cell.angle_gamma   90.00
#
_symmetry.space_group_name_H-M   'P 1'
#
loop_
_entity.id
_entity.type
_entity.pdbx_description
1 polymer ?
#
loop_
_entity_poly.entity_id
_entity_poly.type
_entity_poly.pdbx_seq_one_letter_code
_entity_poly.pdbx_strand_id
1 'polypeptide(L)'
;MSTSPFLSLPPELRHMIYKYYYTTPDGYFLQPISRKLAAANGKPLDLALMYTCRFIAHETRDLPLLYNDISISTIYDPELRPWAGRFDYLLYAQLQQQVKLVLLLGNLDPFRRRASGISALCEALEFTLRNLAQRATRDFYRAVNEALPDWEYSGSDRLLNFLDQCFKPWDVPHADALAEMGRKFKDERLWSTLESWAPNQRQTQEYRAKFRISAASAAIRWLSQLPANKQMCVHNLAIIEDRPSVGRQECHAEGLVPFCRANPRLRISHQVSMMNVIFSRAMLSRVGSFEGLEEYAGQEIGEQALDLASGESFSCIAEWLAEIISLSKAGMPDGSYTFTLDGGPDVDLCSEIFQQVVLRKEAMRLTIERSLPLLGEDDRLYFGLELHRGHGNAFAQLIDNSSFIKTNFNPGQLWNADKMLAEFRQIGVLDFFGKYRCVRMLFKFPRPPSTNIVPRLGALVMENYESRPCPRRQNTQKRAQGHRRGRRQH
;
A
#
# COMPACT_ATOMS: atom_id res chain seq x y z
N MET A 1 -20.09 45.69 -33.44
CA MET A 1 -19.08 44.66 -33.10
C MET A 1 -19.59 43.34 -33.63
N SER A 2 -18.85 42.67 -34.51
CA SER A 2 -19.25 41.36 -35.05
C SER A 2 -19.26 40.35 -33.90
N THR A 3 -20.43 39.86 -33.52
CA THR A 3 -20.56 38.77 -32.54
C THR A 3 -19.99 37.50 -33.18
N SER A 4 -19.03 36.86 -32.52
CA SER A 4 -18.47 35.57 -32.97
C SER A 4 -19.62 34.60 -33.31
N PRO A 5 -19.63 33.97 -34.50
CA PRO A 5 -20.67 33.03 -34.91
C PRO A 5 -20.87 31.89 -33.90
N PHE A 6 -19.79 31.50 -33.20
CA PHE A 6 -19.84 30.52 -32.12
C PHE A 6 -20.61 31.02 -30.90
N LEU A 7 -20.41 32.29 -30.51
CA LEU A 7 -21.10 32.89 -29.36
C LEU A 7 -22.57 33.23 -29.66
N SER A 8 -22.97 33.29 -30.94
CA SER A 8 -24.38 33.37 -31.33
C SER A 8 -25.12 32.04 -31.31
N LEU A 9 -24.43 30.91 -31.14
CA LEU A 9 -25.09 29.61 -30.97
C LEU A 9 -25.88 29.58 -29.65
N PRO A 10 -27.03 28.89 -29.60
CA PRO A 10 -27.73 28.61 -28.35
C PRO A 10 -26.82 27.93 -27.31
N PRO A 11 -27.01 28.19 -25.99
CA PRO A 11 -26.20 27.60 -24.93
C PRO A 11 -26.12 26.07 -25.00
N GLU A 12 -27.17 25.39 -25.43
CA GLU A 12 -27.23 23.92 -25.54
C GLU A 12 -26.21 23.41 -26.57
N LEU A 13 -26.15 24.05 -27.75
CA LEU A 13 -25.19 23.69 -28.80
C LEU A 13 -23.76 24.03 -28.36
N ARG A 14 -23.55 25.14 -27.66
CA ARG A 14 -22.23 25.46 -27.08
C ARG A 14 -21.79 24.40 -26.08
N HIS A 15 -22.67 23.97 -25.17
CA HIS A 15 -22.36 22.90 -24.20
C HIS A 15 -22.05 21.57 -24.87
N MET A 16 -22.75 21.20 -25.95
CA MET A 16 -22.41 20.00 -26.74
C MET A 16 -21.00 20.10 -27.33
N ILE A 17 -20.65 21.26 -27.89
CA ILE A 17 -19.31 21.52 -28.44
C ILE A 17 -18.25 21.48 -27.32
N TYR A 18 -18.51 22.11 -26.17
CA TYR A 18 -17.60 22.08 -25.03
C TYR A 18 -17.39 20.66 -24.52
N LYS A 19 -18.45 19.86 -24.41
CA LYS A 19 -18.34 18.45 -23.99
C LYS A 19 -17.47 17.68 -24.98
N TYR A 20 -17.73 17.80 -26.28
CA TYR A 20 -16.91 17.17 -27.30
C TYR A 20 -15.44 17.63 -27.24
N TYR A 21 -15.18 18.92 -27.02
CA TYR A 21 -13.84 19.48 -26.98
C TYR A 21 -13.03 19.03 -25.74
N TYR A 22 -13.64 19.08 -24.55
CA TYR A 22 -12.91 18.83 -23.30
C TYR A 22 -12.87 17.36 -22.89
N THR A 23 -13.75 16.51 -23.39
CA THR A 23 -13.72 15.06 -23.11
C THR A 23 -12.57 14.39 -23.86
N THR A 24 -11.70 13.70 -23.13
CA THR A 24 -10.66 12.82 -23.67
C THR A 24 -11.06 11.35 -23.50
N PRO A 25 -10.80 10.47 -24.49
CA PRO A 25 -11.15 9.06 -24.40
C PRO A 25 -10.57 8.35 -23.17
N ASP A 26 -9.31 8.68 -22.82
CA ASP A 26 -8.58 8.04 -21.72
C ASP A 26 -8.69 8.82 -20.40
N GLY A 27 -9.45 9.92 -20.36
CA GLY A 27 -9.48 10.83 -19.23
C GLY A 27 -8.13 11.54 -19.00
N TYR A 28 -7.89 11.95 -17.75
CA TYR A 28 -6.69 12.66 -17.31
C TYR A 28 -5.89 11.86 -16.31
N PHE A 29 -4.58 12.07 -16.29
CA PHE A 29 -3.63 11.34 -15.44
C PHE A 29 -2.84 12.31 -14.57
N LEU A 30 -2.79 12.06 -13.26
CA LEU A 30 -1.92 12.81 -12.37
C LEU A 30 -0.46 12.43 -12.63
N GLN A 31 0.34 13.41 -13.04
CA GLN A 31 1.74 13.18 -13.36
C GLN A 31 2.59 13.06 -12.08
N PRO A 32 3.44 12.02 -11.95
CA PRO A 32 4.23 11.76 -10.74
C PRO A 32 5.09 12.94 -10.26
N ILE A 33 5.81 13.57 -11.19
CA ILE A 33 6.81 14.62 -10.88
C ILE A 33 6.16 16.00 -10.82
N SER A 34 5.44 16.39 -11.87
CA SER A 34 4.85 17.74 -11.94
C SER A 34 3.64 17.92 -11.02
N ARG A 35 3.03 16.82 -10.57
CA ARG A 35 1.81 16.78 -9.76
C ARG A 35 0.64 17.53 -10.40
N LYS A 36 0.68 17.66 -11.73
CA LYS A 36 -0.37 18.26 -12.56
C LYS A 36 -1.07 17.17 -13.35
N LEU A 37 -2.31 17.44 -13.72
CA LEU A 37 -3.04 16.59 -14.65
C LEU A 37 -2.48 16.77 -16.07
N ALA A 38 -2.38 15.67 -16.78
CA ALA A 38 -2.05 15.61 -18.20
C ALA A 38 -3.00 14.64 -18.91
N ALA A 39 -3.12 14.77 -20.22
CA ALA A 39 -3.80 13.76 -21.04
C ALA A 39 -2.93 12.50 -21.17
N ALA A 40 -3.45 11.49 -21.86
CA ALA A 40 -2.72 10.25 -22.14
C ALA A 40 -1.31 10.51 -22.68
N ASN A 41 -0.36 9.66 -22.26
CA ASN A 41 1.07 9.75 -22.62
C ASN A 41 1.76 11.06 -22.17
N GLY A 42 1.24 11.72 -21.13
CA GLY A 42 1.85 12.93 -20.55
C GLY A 42 1.68 14.19 -21.41
N LYS A 43 0.78 14.15 -22.41
CA LYS A 43 0.50 15.32 -23.25
C LYS A 43 -0.20 16.41 -22.43
N PRO A 44 0.11 17.70 -22.66
CA PRO A 44 -0.61 18.79 -22.02
C PRO A 44 -2.13 18.70 -22.28
N LEU A 45 -2.92 19.16 -21.31
CA LEU A 45 -4.37 19.29 -21.49
C LEU A 45 -4.67 20.34 -22.57
N ASP A 46 -5.53 20.00 -23.53
CA ASP A 46 -6.02 20.97 -24.49
C ASP A 46 -7.06 21.88 -23.83
N LEU A 47 -6.57 23.03 -23.37
CA LEU A 47 -7.38 24.07 -22.73
C LEU A 47 -7.47 25.33 -23.60
N ALA A 48 -7.04 25.27 -24.87
CA ALA A 48 -6.90 26.46 -25.71
C ALA A 48 -8.22 27.24 -25.85
N LEU A 49 -9.34 26.53 -26.03
CA LEU A 49 -10.67 27.14 -26.11
C LEU A 49 -11.01 27.97 -24.86
N MET A 50 -10.61 27.52 -23.66
CA MET A 50 -10.87 28.24 -22.40
C MET A 50 -10.14 29.59 -22.37
N TYR A 51 -9.00 29.69 -23.02
CA TYR A 51 -8.16 30.89 -23.03
C TYR A 51 -8.50 31.89 -24.15
N THR A 52 -9.50 31.60 -24.98
CA THR A 52 -9.88 32.47 -26.11
C THR A 52 -10.57 33.76 -25.67
N CYS A 53 -11.52 33.71 -24.73
CA CYS A 53 -12.19 34.89 -24.19
C CYS A 53 -12.80 34.63 -22.81
N ARG A 54 -13.08 35.71 -22.05
CA ARG A 54 -13.64 35.64 -20.69
C ARG A 54 -14.99 34.93 -20.61
N PHE A 55 -15.81 35.06 -21.66
CA PHE A 55 -17.13 34.44 -21.71
C PHE A 55 -17.01 32.91 -21.77
N ILE A 56 -16.19 32.40 -22.69
CA ILE A 56 -15.93 30.96 -22.80
C ILE A 56 -15.22 30.46 -21.54
N ALA A 57 -14.21 31.18 -21.04
CA ALA A 57 -13.55 30.84 -19.78
C ALA A 57 -14.54 30.67 -18.63
N HIS A 58 -15.55 31.54 -18.54
CA HIS A 58 -16.58 31.46 -17.52
C HIS A 58 -17.51 30.25 -17.72
N GLU A 59 -17.98 29.99 -18.94
CA GLU A 59 -18.84 28.83 -19.25
C GLU A 59 -18.10 27.50 -19.07
N THR A 60 -16.78 27.46 -19.28
CA THR A 60 -16.03 26.19 -19.38
C THR A 60 -15.11 25.88 -18.21
N ARG A 61 -14.91 26.79 -17.25
CA ARG A 61 -13.91 26.67 -16.16
C ARG A 61 -13.92 25.33 -15.40
N ASP A 62 -15.07 24.67 -15.30
CA ASP A 62 -15.28 23.45 -14.51
C ASP A 62 -15.39 22.20 -15.39
N LEU A 63 -15.64 22.36 -16.70
CA LEU A 63 -15.96 21.28 -17.63
C LEU A 63 -14.83 20.25 -17.83
N PRO A 64 -13.54 20.62 -17.89
CA PRO A 64 -12.46 19.64 -18.01
C PRO A 64 -12.47 18.60 -16.89
N LEU A 65 -12.73 19.01 -15.63
CA LEU A 65 -12.82 18.06 -14.51
C LEU A 65 -14.16 17.32 -14.50
N LEU A 66 -15.25 17.99 -14.91
CA LEU A 66 -16.60 17.44 -14.90
C LEU A 66 -16.78 16.27 -15.87
N TYR A 67 -16.08 16.32 -17.01
CA TYR A 67 -16.28 15.41 -18.12
C TYR A 67 -15.22 14.32 -18.26
N ASN A 68 -14.16 14.35 -17.44
CA ASN A 68 -13.06 13.41 -17.55
C ASN A 68 -12.82 12.68 -16.25
N ASP A 69 -12.61 11.38 -16.39
CA ASP A 69 -12.16 10.54 -15.30
C ASP A 69 -10.69 10.88 -14.99
N ILE A 70 -10.34 10.82 -13.71
CA ILE A 70 -8.99 11.12 -13.25
C ILE A 70 -8.34 9.83 -12.78
N SER A 71 -7.23 9.47 -13.39
CA SER A 71 -6.45 8.30 -13.03
C SER A 71 -5.17 8.69 -12.30
N ILE A 72 -4.89 8.00 -11.21
CA ILE A 72 -3.71 8.20 -10.37
C ILE A 72 -3.10 6.84 -10.11
N SER A 73 -1.81 6.68 -10.44
CA SER A 73 -1.04 5.47 -10.16
C SER A 73 -0.03 5.69 -9.04
N THR A 74 0.61 4.62 -8.57
CA THR A 74 1.65 4.71 -7.53
C THR A 74 2.79 5.60 -8.02
N ILE A 75 3.22 6.56 -7.20
CA ILE A 75 4.20 7.59 -7.58
C ILE A 75 5.59 7.22 -7.08
N TYR A 76 6.55 7.20 -8.01
CA TYR A 76 7.98 7.19 -7.70
C TYR A 76 8.62 8.53 -8.09
N ASP A 77 9.25 9.17 -7.12
CA ASP A 77 10.02 10.40 -7.31
C ASP A 77 11.38 10.24 -6.61
N PRO A 78 12.51 10.18 -7.35
CA PRO A 78 13.85 10.03 -6.77
C PRO A 78 14.22 11.11 -5.76
N GLU A 79 13.70 12.34 -5.91
CA GLU A 79 13.99 13.45 -5.01
C GLU A 79 13.26 13.29 -3.67
N LEU A 80 12.05 12.73 -3.69
CA LEU A 80 11.25 12.48 -2.49
C LEU A 80 11.49 11.10 -1.88
N ARG A 81 12.08 10.16 -2.61
CA ARG A 81 12.37 8.79 -2.16
C ARG A 81 12.93 8.71 -0.74
N PRO A 82 14.01 9.44 -0.35
CA PRO A 82 14.54 9.35 1.01
C PRO A 82 13.51 9.82 2.05
N TRP A 83 12.72 10.85 1.73
CA TRP A 83 11.65 11.34 2.61
C TRP A 83 10.49 10.37 2.74
N ALA A 84 10.08 9.70 1.66
CA ALA A 84 9.08 8.65 1.70
C ALA A 84 9.54 7.47 2.58
N GLY A 85 10.81 7.06 2.46
CA GLY A 85 11.38 6.01 3.32
C GLY A 85 11.47 6.43 4.79
N ARG A 86 11.81 7.68 5.07
CA ARG A 86 11.80 8.23 6.43
C ARG A 86 10.39 8.26 7.01
N PHE A 87 9.40 8.68 6.23
CA PHE A 87 8.00 8.66 6.63
C PHE A 87 7.54 7.25 7.01
N ASP A 88 7.87 6.24 6.20
CA ASP A 88 7.55 4.83 6.49
C ASP A 88 8.13 4.37 7.84
N TYR A 89 9.40 4.71 8.08
CA TYR A 89 10.07 4.42 9.35
C TYR A 89 9.39 5.11 10.53
N LEU A 90 9.06 6.40 10.39
CA LEU A 90 8.44 7.17 11.48
C LEU A 90 7.03 6.69 11.80
N LEU A 91 6.26 6.25 10.81
CA LEU A 91 4.97 5.58 11.02
C LEU A 91 5.13 4.28 11.83
N TYR A 92 6.17 3.50 11.53
CA TYR A 92 6.48 2.31 12.33
C TYR A 92 6.91 2.69 13.75
N ALA A 93 7.79 3.68 13.91
CA ALA A 93 8.30 4.13 15.21
C ALA A 93 7.18 4.67 16.12
N GLN A 94 6.27 5.50 15.59
CA GLN A 94 5.14 6.00 16.37
C GLN A 94 4.20 4.87 16.80
N LEU A 95 3.93 3.89 15.93
CA LEU A 95 3.08 2.75 16.25
C LEU A 95 3.70 1.91 17.38
N GLN A 96 5.00 1.63 17.28
CA GLN A 96 5.73 0.93 18.35
C GLN A 96 5.68 1.71 19.67
N GLN A 97 5.81 3.03 19.61
CA GLN A 97 5.71 3.88 20.79
C GLN A 97 4.30 3.87 21.40
N GLN A 98 3.24 3.91 20.59
CA GLN A 98 1.86 3.78 21.06
C GLN A 98 1.62 2.43 21.75
N VAL A 99 2.07 1.33 21.12
CA VAL A 99 1.99 -0.01 21.73
C VAL A 99 2.74 -0.06 23.05
N LYS A 100 3.98 0.43 23.10
CA LYS A 100 4.79 0.49 24.31
C LYS A 100 4.09 1.27 25.42
N LEU A 101 3.50 2.42 25.11
CA LEU A 101 2.77 3.24 26.07
C LEU A 101 1.54 2.50 26.61
N VAL A 102 0.76 1.80 25.77
CA VAL A 102 -0.38 1.00 26.24
C VAL A 102 0.07 -0.10 27.20
N LEU A 103 1.16 -0.81 26.88
CA LEU A 103 1.69 -1.87 27.74
C LEU A 103 2.19 -1.31 29.09
N LEU A 104 2.93 -0.21 29.06
CA LEU A 104 3.46 0.45 30.27
C LEU A 104 2.36 1.02 31.17
N LEU A 105 1.36 1.68 30.58
CA LEU A 105 0.35 2.44 31.32
C LEU A 105 -0.87 1.60 31.69
N GLY A 106 -1.15 0.54 30.92
CA GLY A 106 -2.28 -0.34 31.14
C GLY A 106 -2.00 -1.52 32.07
N ASN A 107 -0.73 -1.76 32.45
CA ASN A 107 -0.29 -3.03 33.07
C ASN A 107 -0.83 -4.26 32.31
N LEU A 108 -0.90 -4.15 30.99
CA LEU A 108 -1.41 -5.20 30.11
C LEU A 108 -0.24 -6.08 29.67
N ASP A 109 -0.44 -7.40 29.68
CA ASP A 109 0.48 -8.31 29.01
C ASP A 109 0.60 -7.95 27.52
N PRO A 110 1.75 -8.26 26.86
CA PRO A 110 1.99 -7.92 25.46
C PRO A 110 0.79 -8.33 24.60
N PHE A 111 0.15 -7.34 23.99
CA PHE A 111 -0.94 -7.54 23.04
C PHE A 111 -0.41 -8.34 21.84
N ARG A 112 -0.46 -9.68 21.90
CA ARG A 112 -0.05 -10.58 20.81
C ARG A 112 -1.19 -10.84 19.82
N ARG A 113 -2.07 -9.87 19.56
CA ARG A 113 -3.06 -10.03 18.48
C ARG A 113 -2.40 -9.72 17.14
N ARG A 114 -2.30 -10.71 16.26
CA ARG A 114 -1.92 -10.54 14.85
C ARG A 114 -3.10 -10.14 13.95
N ALA A 115 -4.26 -9.78 14.50
CA ALA A 115 -5.50 -9.91 13.73
C ALA A 115 -6.59 -8.86 14.02
N SER A 116 -6.26 -7.59 13.79
CA SER A 116 -7.24 -6.60 13.33
C SER A 116 -6.66 -5.90 12.10
N GLY A 117 -7.49 -5.27 11.27
CA GLY A 117 -6.97 -4.27 10.34
C GLY A 117 -6.07 -3.29 11.09
N ILE A 118 -4.99 -2.83 10.46
CA ILE A 118 -4.06 -1.89 11.07
C ILE A 118 -4.78 -0.59 11.47
N SER A 119 -5.75 -0.09 10.70
CA SER A 119 -6.51 1.10 11.11
C SER A 119 -7.24 0.84 12.42
N ALA A 120 -7.93 -0.30 12.54
CA ALA A 120 -8.62 -0.67 13.78
C ALA A 120 -7.66 -0.81 14.98
N LEU A 121 -6.42 -1.29 14.76
CA LEU A 121 -5.40 -1.33 15.81
C LEU A 121 -4.97 0.08 16.21
N CYS A 122 -4.66 0.94 15.24
CA CYS A 122 -4.25 2.33 15.47
C CYS A 122 -5.34 3.11 16.23
N GLU A 123 -6.61 2.97 15.82
CA GLU A 123 -7.75 3.57 16.51
C GLU A 123 -7.90 3.05 17.94
N ALA A 124 -7.78 1.74 18.15
CA ALA A 124 -7.88 1.14 19.49
C ALA A 124 -6.75 1.62 20.42
N LEU A 125 -5.52 1.71 19.90
CA LEU A 125 -4.37 2.25 20.63
C LEU A 125 -4.59 3.72 21.00
N GLU A 126 -4.99 4.54 20.02
CA GLU A 126 -5.25 5.97 20.24
C GLU A 126 -6.37 6.17 21.27
N PHE A 127 -7.51 5.49 21.11
CA PHE A 127 -8.63 5.55 22.04
C PHE A 127 -8.22 5.15 23.46
N THR A 128 -7.48 4.04 23.59
CA THR A 128 -7.01 3.54 24.88
C THR A 128 -6.09 4.55 25.57
N LEU A 129 -5.11 5.09 24.83
CA LEU A 129 -4.17 6.08 25.37
C LEU A 129 -4.86 7.38 25.78
N ARG A 130 -5.82 7.88 24.98
CA ARG A 130 -6.62 9.05 25.34
C ARG A 130 -7.48 8.80 26.59
N ASN A 131 -8.03 7.59 26.75
CA ASN A 131 -8.79 7.23 27.95
C ASN A 131 -7.88 7.17 29.20
N LEU A 132 -6.70 6.57 29.07
CA LEU A 132 -5.72 6.52 30.16
C LEU A 132 -5.28 7.92 30.59
N ALA A 133 -5.13 8.85 29.64
CA ALA A 133 -4.82 10.26 29.94
C ALA A 133 -5.88 10.94 30.83
N GLN A 134 -7.14 10.53 30.75
CA GLN A 134 -8.22 11.05 31.59
C GLN A 134 -8.22 10.48 33.01
N ARG A 135 -7.56 9.34 33.23
CA ARG A 135 -7.53 8.60 34.50
C ARG A 135 -6.14 8.63 35.13
N ALA A 136 -5.47 9.77 35.00
CA ALA A 136 -4.05 9.84 35.28
C ALA A 136 -3.73 9.86 36.78
N THR A 137 -2.75 9.05 37.18
CA THR A 137 -2.19 8.97 38.53
C THR A 137 -0.79 9.58 38.57
N ARG A 138 -0.20 9.73 39.76
CA ARG A 138 1.20 10.19 39.87
C ARG A 138 2.18 9.24 39.15
N ASP A 139 1.94 7.94 39.21
CA ASP A 139 2.79 6.94 38.54
C ASP A 139 2.62 7.01 37.02
N PHE A 140 1.41 7.27 36.52
CA PHE A 140 1.17 7.56 35.10
C PHE A 140 2.02 8.75 34.62
N TYR A 141 2.05 9.85 35.37
CA TYR A 141 2.79 11.05 34.98
C TYR A 141 4.29 10.75 34.83
N ARG A 142 4.84 9.99 35.79
CA ARG A 142 6.25 9.55 35.74
C ARG A 142 6.50 8.69 34.50
N ALA A 143 5.68 7.66 34.29
CA ALA A 143 5.84 6.74 33.17
C ALA A 143 5.75 7.44 31.80
N VAL A 144 4.81 8.36 31.61
CA VAL A 144 4.67 9.13 30.36
C VAL A 144 5.89 10.03 30.12
N ASN A 145 6.32 10.77 31.15
CA ASN A 145 7.47 11.67 31.02
C ASN A 145 8.77 10.91 30.71
N GLU A 146 8.96 9.72 31.30
CA GLU A 146 10.08 8.84 31.01
C GLU A 146 10.00 8.22 29.60
N ALA A 147 8.79 7.86 29.14
CA ALA A 147 8.60 7.22 27.85
C ALA A 147 8.65 8.19 26.65
N LEU A 148 8.34 9.47 26.86
CA LEU A 148 8.30 10.52 25.84
C LEU A 148 9.16 11.73 26.24
N PRO A 149 10.46 11.58 26.53
CA PRO A 149 11.27 12.63 27.14
C PRO A 149 11.39 13.88 26.26
N ASP A 150 11.43 13.69 24.94
CA ASP A 150 11.64 14.73 23.93
C ASP A 150 10.33 15.38 23.42
N TRP A 151 9.19 15.06 24.05
CA TRP A 151 7.90 15.73 23.78
C TRP A 151 7.60 16.85 24.78
N GLU A 152 6.85 17.84 24.32
CA GLU A 152 6.45 19.02 25.10
C GLU A 152 5.47 18.64 26.23
N TYR A 153 5.24 19.57 27.17
CA TYR A 153 4.33 19.43 28.31
C TYR A 153 4.74 18.32 29.30
N SER A 154 3.83 17.89 30.18
CA SER A 154 4.08 16.79 31.12
C SER A 154 2.80 15.97 31.38
N GLY A 155 2.96 14.73 31.83
CA GLY A 155 1.83 13.88 32.19
C GLY A 155 0.83 13.72 31.04
N SER A 156 -0.47 13.90 31.32
CA SER A 156 -1.53 13.73 30.32
C SER A 156 -1.38 14.66 29.12
N ASP A 157 -0.99 15.92 29.32
CA ASP A 157 -0.83 16.88 28.23
C ASP A 157 0.30 16.47 27.28
N ARG A 158 1.37 15.87 27.81
CA ARG A 158 2.46 15.31 27.00
C ARG A 158 1.99 14.15 26.13
N LEU A 159 1.19 13.24 26.71
CA LEU A 159 0.62 12.12 25.96
C LEU A 159 -0.32 12.60 24.85
N LEU A 160 -1.23 13.54 25.17
CA LEU A 160 -2.16 14.10 24.20
C LEU A 160 -1.41 14.85 23.09
N ASN A 161 -0.40 15.65 23.43
CA ASN A 161 0.45 16.34 22.48
C ASN A 161 1.19 15.37 21.53
N PHE A 162 1.63 14.21 22.02
CA PHE A 162 2.20 13.15 21.18
C PHE A 162 1.17 12.60 20.19
N LEU A 163 -0.02 12.23 20.68
CA LEU A 163 -1.08 11.65 19.85
C LEU A 163 -1.57 12.62 18.78
N ASP A 164 -1.69 13.91 19.11
CA ASP A 164 -2.14 14.95 18.19
C ASP A 164 -1.12 15.27 17.09
N GLN A 165 0.14 14.86 17.26
CA GLN A 165 1.20 15.01 16.26
C GLN A 165 1.47 13.73 15.44
N CYS A 166 0.81 12.61 15.76
CA CYS A 166 0.99 11.37 15.00
C CYS A 166 0.54 11.56 13.55
N PHE A 167 1.35 11.07 12.61
CA PHE A 167 0.97 11.09 11.20
C PHE A 167 -0.13 10.07 10.91
N LYS A 168 -0.99 10.41 9.95
CA LYS A 168 -1.89 9.42 9.35
C LYS A 168 -1.14 8.61 8.29
N PRO A 169 -1.47 7.33 8.10
CA PRO A 169 -0.72 6.44 7.19
C PRO A 169 -0.67 6.93 5.74
N TRP A 170 -1.75 7.56 5.28
CA TRP A 170 -1.87 8.10 3.92
C TRP A 170 -1.31 9.51 3.73
N ASP A 171 -0.75 10.13 4.78
CA ASP A 171 -0.19 11.47 4.67
C ASP A 171 0.98 11.51 3.68
N VAL A 172 1.25 12.72 3.17
CA VAL A 172 2.50 13.02 2.44
C VAL A 172 3.14 14.25 3.09
N PRO A 173 3.75 14.09 4.29
CA PRO A 173 4.20 15.23 5.09
C PRO A 173 5.30 16.05 4.40
N HIS A 174 5.44 17.32 4.78
CA HIS A 174 6.57 18.14 4.36
C HIS A 174 7.87 17.65 5.03
N ALA A 175 9.01 17.93 4.38
CA ALA A 175 10.34 17.58 4.88
C ALA A 175 10.58 18.10 6.32
N ASP A 176 10.12 19.30 6.64
CA ASP A 176 10.32 19.90 7.96
C ASP A 176 9.56 19.15 9.07
N ALA A 177 8.34 18.69 8.78
CA ALA A 177 7.55 17.90 9.73
C ALA A 177 8.21 16.55 10.00
N LEU A 178 8.74 15.90 8.95
CA LEU A 178 9.52 14.66 9.09
C LEU A 178 10.83 14.91 9.85
N ALA A 179 11.48 16.05 9.64
CA ALA A 179 12.69 16.43 10.36
C ALA A 179 12.45 16.65 11.84
N GLU A 180 11.37 17.35 12.19
CA GLU A 180 10.97 17.57 13.58
C GLU A 180 10.60 16.25 14.26
N MET A 181 9.73 15.45 13.65
CA MET A 181 9.34 14.15 14.21
C MET A 181 10.54 13.20 14.36
N GLY A 182 11.43 13.17 13.36
CA GLY A 182 12.62 12.32 13.40
C GLY A 182 13.63 12.73 14.47
N ARG A 183 13.77 14.04 14.80
CA ARG A 183 14.55 14.48 15.96
C ARG A 183 14.01 13.87 17.26
N LYS A 184 12.68 13.90 17.45
CA LYS A 184 12.03 13.33 18.64
C LYS A 184 12.22 11.81 18.73
N PHE A 185 12.28 11.11 17.60
CA PHE A 185 12.59 9.68 17.53
C PHE A 185 14.08 9.34 17.42
N LYS A 186 14.97 10.34 17.43
CA LYS A 186 16.44 10.18 17.35
C LYS A 186 16.87 9.36 16.12
N ASP A 187 16.27 9.64 14.98
CA ASP A 187 16.48 8.91 13.73
C ASP A 187 17.73 9.37 12.94
N GLU A 188 18.69 10.06 13.58
CA GLU A 188 19.86 10.64 12.92
C GLU A 188 20.65 9.64 12.06
N ARG A 189 20.73 8.39 12.50
CA ARG A 189 21.43 7.31 11.77
C ARG A 189 20.64 6.79 10.57
N LEU A 190 19.32 6.98 10.54
CA LEU A 190 18.44 6.46 9.49
C LEU A 190 18.81 7.02 8.12
N TRP A 191 19.20 8.30 8.05
CA TRP A 191 19.54 8.95 6.80
C TRP A 191 20.68 8.26 6.07
N SER A 192 21.74 7.91 6.80
CA SER A 192 22.87 7.18 6.22
C SER A 192 22.43 5.85 5.60
N THR A 193 21.47 5.15 6.22
CA THR A 193 20.91 3.90 5.71
C THR A 193 20.02 4.12 4.49
N LEU A 194 19.10 5.10 4.53
CA LEU A 194 18.18 5.39 3.43
C LEU A 194 18.90 5.87 2.17
N GLU A 195 20.03 6.55 2.31
CA GLU A 195 20.84 7.05 1.19
C GLU A 195 21.89 6.05 0.70
N SER A 196 22.27 5.09 1.55
CA SER A 196 23.30 4.10 1.23
C SER A 196 22.93 3.26 0.01
N TRP A 197 23.98 2.91 -0.74
CA TRP A 197 23.94 1.92 -1.79
C TRP A 197 24.58 0.65 -1.28
N ALA A 198 23.87 -0.46 -1.35
CA ALA A 198 24.36 -1.78 -0.92
C ALA A 198 24.90 -2.54 -2.14
N PRO A 199 26.17 -2.98 -2.14
CA PRO A 199 26.70 -3.78 -3.24
C PRO A 199 26.03 -5.16 -3.25
N ASN A 200 25.82 -5.73 -4.44
CA ASN A 200 25.47 -7.14 -4.55
C ASN A 200 26.65 -8.04 -4.20
N GLN A 201 26.39 -9.34 -4.09
CA GLN A 201 27.38 -10.34 -3.71
C GLN A 201 28.61 -10.35 -4.63
N ARG A 202 28.40 -10.11 -5.93
CA ARG A 202 29.47 -10.09 -6.95
C ARG A 202 30.23 -8.75 -6.99
N GLN A 203 29.79 -7.75 -6.22
CA GLN A 203 30.31 -6.37 -6.24
C GLN A 203 30.35 -5.78 -7.65
N THR A 204 29.39 -6.14 -8.50
CA THR A 204 29.26 -5.62 -9.86
C THR A 204 28.26 -4.47 -9.92
N GLN A 205 27.23 -4.52 -9.08
CA GLN A 205 26.21 -3.49 -8.97
C GLN A 205 25.94 -3.15 -7.51
N GLU A 206 25.52 -1.92 -7.26
CA GLU A 206 24.98 -1.48 -5.97
C GLU A 206 23.51 -1.13 -6.14
N TYR A 207 22.74 -1.34 -5.07
CA TYR A 207 21.31 -1.19 -5.07
C TYR A 207 20.81 -0.42 -3.86
N ARG A 208 19.61 0.17 -3.97
CA ARG A 208 18.88 0.75 -2.85
C ARG A 208 17.38 0.72 -3.09
N ALA A 209 16.59 0.67 -2.01
CA ALA A 209 15.15 0.56 -2.11
C ALA A 209 14.49 1.82 -2.69
N LYS A 210 13.48 1.61 -3.55
CA LYS A 210 12.57 2.64 -4.04
C LYS A 210 11.37 2.76 -3.11
N PHE A 211 11.38 3.79 -2.28
CA PHE A 211 10.22 4.18 -1.50
C PHE A 211 9.27 5.00 -2.39
N ARG A 212 8.04 4.52 -2.54
CA ARG A 212 7.00 5.10 -3.40
C ARG A 212 5.86 5.63 -2.56
N ILE A 213 5.16 6.64 -3.08
CA ILE A 213 3.92 7.16 -2.54
C ILE A 213 2.77 6.40 -3.20
N SER A 214 1.82 5.92 -2.42
CA SER A 214 0.64 5.21 -2.93
C SER A 214 -0.19 6.10 -3.86
N ALA A 215 -0.96 5.49 -4.76
CA ALA A 215 -1.92 6.21 -5.57
C ALA A 215 -2.99 6.90 -4.70
N ALA A 216 -3.45 6.24 -3.64
CA ALA A 216 -4.44 6.80 -2.71
C ALA A 216 -3.92 8.05 -1.97
N SER A 217 -2.70 8.02 -1.44
CA SER A 217 -2.04 9.16 -0.79
C SER A 217 -1.85 10.32 -1.76
N ALA A 218 -1.44 10.02 -3.00
CA ALA A 218 -1.30 11.00 -4.05
C ALA A 218 -2.66 11.66 -4.39
N ALA A 219 -3.73 10.87 -4.45
CA ALA A 219 -5.08 11.35 -4.66
C ALA A 219 -5.57 12.25 -3.53
N ILE A 220 -5.37 11.85 -2.27
CA ILE A 220 -5.74 12.63 -1.08
C ILE A 220 -5.00 13.98 -1.08
N ARG A 221 -3.68 13.95 -1.34
CA ARG A 221 -2.88 15.18 -1.47
C ARG A 221 -3.38 16.06 -2.60
N TRP A 222 -3.69 15.50 -3.76
CA TRP A 222 -4.18 16.27 -4.90
C TRP A 222 -5.56 16.90 -4.63
N LEU A 223 -6.51 16.12 -4.11
CA LEU A 223 -7.86 16.59 -3.76
C LEU A 223 -7.83 17.69 -2.69
N SER A 224 -7.03 17.52 -1.63
CA SER A 224 -6.88 18.54 -0.57
C SER A 224 -6.31 19.87 -1.06
N GLN A 225 -5.58 19.88 -2.17
CA GLN A 225 -5.03 21.09 -2.79
C GLN A 225 -6.03 21.79 -3.72
N LEU A 226 -7.12 21.14 -4.10
CA LEU A 226 -8.15 21.75 -4.95
C LEU A 226 -9.06 22.67 -4.12
N PRO A 227 -9.47 23.83 -4.67
CA PRO A 227 -10.56 24.61 -4.12
C PRO A 227 -11.86 23.79 -4.02
N ALA A 228 -12.70 24.07 -3.02
CA ALA A 228 -13.93 23.30 -2.76
C ALA A 228 -14.84 23.16 -3.99
N ASN A 229 -15.00 24.23 -4.79
CA ASN A 229 -15.80 24.16 -6.01
C ASN A 229 -15.20 23.21 -7.07
N LYS A 230 -13.87 23.08 -7.14
CA LYS A 230 -13.20 22.15 -8.06
C LYS A 230 -13.27 20.71 -7.57
N GLN A 231 -13.22 20.48 -6.27
CA GLN A 231 -13.45 19.15 -5.68
C GLN A 231 -14.84 18.61 -6.06
N MET A 232 -15.86 19.48 -6.08
CA MET A 232 -17.22 19.12 -6.49
C MET A 232 -17.36 18.77 -7.98
N CYS A 233 -16.41 19.17 -8.82
CA CYS A 233 -16.40 18.85 -10.24
C CYS A 233 -15.78 17.48 -10.53
N VAL A 234 -15.06 16.88 -9.58
CA VAL A 234 -14.48 15.56 -9.76
C VAL A 234 -15.55 14.51 -9.51
N HIS A 235 -15.95 13.80 -10.56
CA HIS A 235 -16.98 12.77 -10.45
C HIS A 235 -16.40 11.36 -10.40
N ASN A 236 -15.33 11.08 -11.14
CA ASN A 236 -14.74 9.75 -11.20
C ASN A 236 -13.23 9.82 -10.94
N LEU A 237 -12.77 8.96 -10.04
CA LEU A 237 -11.37 8.84 -9.69
C LEU A 237 -10.95 7.36 -9.72
N ALA A 238 -9.99 7.03 -10.57
CA ALA A 238 -9.34 5.74 -10.61
C ALA A 238 -8.03 5.81 -9.82
N ILE A 239 -7.94 5.02 -8.75
CA ILE A 239 -6.76 4.83 -7.92
C ILE A 239 -6.15 3.49 -8.30
N ILE A 240 -4.93 3.51 -8.84
CA ILE A 240 -4.27 2.34 -9.42
C ILE A 240 -3.01 2.05 -8.60
N GLU A 241 -3.12 1.13 -7.66
CA GLU A 241 -1.96 0.65 -6.91
C GLU A 241 -1.25 -0.45 -7.71
N ASP A 242 -0.22 -0.02 -8.44
CA ASP A 242 0.56 -0.84 -9.37
C ASP A 242 1.97 -1.13 -8.87
N ARG A 243 2.38 -0.61 -7.70
CA ARG A 243 3.64 -0.94 -7.03
C ARG A 243 3.49 -0.89 -5.50
N PRO A 244 4.32 -1.62 -4.73
CA PRO A 244 4.36 -1.47 -3.30
C PRO A 244 4.79 -0.04 -2.93
N SER A 245 4.09 0.55 -1.98
CA SER A 245 4.34 1.90 -1.47
C SER A 245 4.51 1.92 0.04
N VAL A 246 5.03 3.04 0.54
CA VAL A 246 5.17 3.31 1.97
C VAL A 246 3.81 3.52 2.63
N GLY A 247 3.83 3.51 3.96
CA GLY A 247 2.73 4.00 4.80
C GLY A 247 1.65 2.99 5.08
N ARG A 248 1.88 1.69 4.85
CA ARG A 248 0.82 0.66 4.98
C ARG A 248 -0.35 0.92 4.03
N GLN A 249 -0.01 0.93 2.75
CA GLN A 249 -0.86 1.14 1.57
C GLN A 249 -2.30 0.60 1.68
N GLU A 250 -2.48 -0.54 2.33
CA GLU A 250 -3.77 -1.19 2.56
C GLU A 250 -4.82 -0.29 3.24
N CYS A 251 -4.41 0.60 4.15
CA CYS A 251 -5.35 1.44 4.92
C CYS A 251 -5.62 2.81 4.29
N HIS A 252 -4.96 3.16 3.19
CA HIS A 252 -4.97 4.52 2.67
C HIS A 252 -6.33 4.99 2.15
N ALA A 253 -7.21 4.05 1.78
CA ALA A 253 -8.54 4.36 1.29
C ALA A 253 -9.41 5.09 2.32
N GLU A 254 -9.11 4.94 3.62
CA GLU A 254 -9.82 5.64 4.70
C GLU A 254 -9.68 7.17 4.58
N GLY A 255 -8.50 7.66 4.15
CA GLY A 255 -8.25 9.09 3.93
C GLY A 255 -9.08 9.71 2.81
N LEU A 256 -9.77 8.91 1.99
CA LEU A 256 -10.67 9.39 0.92
C LEU A 256 -12.10 9.66 1.43
N VAL A 257 -12.46 9.14 2.61
CA VAL A 257 -13.82 9.25 3.17
C VAL A 257 -14.31 10.70 3.23
N PRO A 258 -13.54 11.69 3.71
CA PRO A 258 -14.01 13.08 3.78
C PRO A 258 -14.41 13.65 2.42
N PHE A 259 -13.70 13.29 1.34
CA PHE A 259 -13.98 13.79 0.00
C PHE A 259 -15.26 13.17 -0.60
N CYS A 260 -15.48 11.86 -0.37
CA CYS A 260 -16.72 11.20 -0.77
C CYS A 260 -17.93 11.74 -0.01
N ARG A 261 -17.77 12.07 1.28
CA ARG A 261 -18.83 12.71 2.09
C ARG A 261 -19.15 14.12 1.60
N ALA A 262 -18.12 14.90 1.26
CA ALA A 262 -18.28 16.27 0.78
C ALA A 262 -18.87 16.33 -0.65
N ASN A 263 -18.50 15.38 -1.52
CA ASN A 263 -18.99 15.27 -2.88
C ASN A 263 -19.75 13.94 -3.10
N PRO A 264 -21.09 13.93 -2.96
CA PRO A 264 -21.90 12.72 -3.15
C PRO A 264 -21.87 12.13 -4.56
N ARG A 265 -21.36 12.88 -5.55
CA ARG A 265 -21.19 12.42 -6.95
C ARG A 265 -19.83 11.79 -7.20
N LEU A 266 -18.88 11.92 -6.28
CA LEU A 266 -17.57 11.29 -6.41
C LEU A 266 -17.73 9.77 -6.35
N ARG A 267 -17.14 9.10 -7.33
CA ARG A 267 -17.05 7.65 -7.47
C ARG A 267 -15.59 7.28 -7.59
N ILE A 268 -15.14 6.41 -6.71
CA ILE A 268 -13.75 5.95 -6.63
C ILE A 268 -13.69 4.49 -7.06
N SER A 269 -12.88 4.22 -8.07
CA SER A 269 -12.46 2.87 -8.46
C SER A 269 -11.04 2.65 -7.95
N HIS A 270 -10.86 1.78 -6.96
CA HIS A 270 -9.55 1.48 -6.38
C HIS A 270 -9.11 0.07 -6.81
N GLN A 271 -8.04 0.01 -7.60
CA GLN A 271 -7.49 -1.22 -8.16
C GLN A 271 -6.15 -1.53 -7.50
N VAL A 272 -5.96 -2.78 -7.08
CA VAL A 272 -4.69 -3.26 -6.49
C VAL A 272 -4.18 -4.45 -7.30
N SER A 273 -2.98 -4.31 -7.86
CA SER A 273 -2.39 -5.35 -8.69
C SER A 273 -1.94 -6.56 -7.88
N MET A 274 -2.43 -7.76 -8.23
CA MET A 274 -2.00 -9.04 -7.68
C MET A 274 -0.51 -9.27 -7.89
N MET A 275 -0.03 -9.07 -9.12
CA MET A 275 1.38 -9.31 -9.47
C MET A 275 2.31 -8.29 -8.82
N ASN A 276 2.00 -7.01 -9.02
CA ASN A 276 2.94 -5.94 -8.68
C ASN A 276 2.86 -5.50 -7.21
N VAL A 277 1.72 -5.68 -6.55
CA VAL A 277 1.56 -5.30 -5.13
C VAL A 277 1.55 -6.54 -4.24
N ILE A 278 0.56 -7.42 -4.41
CA ILE A 278 0.34 -8.54 -3.48
C ILE A 278 1.50 -9.53 -3.51
N PHE A 279 1.80 -10.12 -4.66
CA PHE A 279 2.87 -11.12 -4.77
C PHE A 279 4.26 -10.50 -4.58
N SER A 280 4.47 -9.26 -5.00
CA SER A 280 5.74 -8.58 -4.75
C SER A 280 5.99 -8.33 -3.26
N ARG A 281 4.97 -7.89 -2.50
CA ARG A 281 5.07 -7.77 -1.03
C ARG A 281 5.27 -9.11 -0.35
N ALA A 282 4.49 -10.12 -0.76
CA ALA A 282 4.63 -11.49 -0.26
C ALA A 282 6.07 -12.00 -0.45
N MET A 283 6.65 -11.78 -1.62
CA MET A 283 8.04 -12.16 -1.91
C MET A 283 9.05 -11.38 -1.05
N LEU A 284 8.95 -10.04 -1.01
CA LEU A 284 9.81 -9.18 -0.19
C LEU A 284 9.81 -9.60 1.28
N SER A 285 8.65 -9.98 1.83
CA SER A 285 8.53 -10.44 3.21
C SER A 285 9.19 -11.80 3.47
N ARG A 286 9.28 -12.67 2.45
CA ARG A 286 9.81 -14.03 2.57
C ARG A 286 11.32 -14.12 2.44
N VAL A 287 11.88 -13.42 1.46
CA VAL A 287 13.28 -13.63 1.08
C VAL A 287 14.23 -12.90 2.02
N GLY A 288 13.80 -11.81 2.65
CA GLY A 288 14.48 -11.17 3.79
C GLY A 288 15.86 -10.56 3.51
N SER A 289 16.46 -10.84 2.35
CA SER A 289 17.73 -10.27 1.90
C SER A 289 17.70 -9.93 0.41
N PHE A 290 18.53 -8.97 0.02
CA PHE A 290 18.63 -8.56 -1.37
C PHE A 290 19.27 -9.65 -2.25
N GLU A 291 20.25 -10.39 -1.72
CA GLU A 291 20.93 -11.45 -2.45
C GLU A 291 19.98 -12.57 -2.87
N GLY A 292 19.04 -12.95 -2.00
CA GLY A 292 18.03 -13.93 -2.35
C GLY A 292 17.13 -13.42 -3.48
N LEU A 293 16.76 -12.13 -3.47
CA LEU A 293 15.95 -11.54 -4.55
C LEU A 293 16.69 -11.58 -5.90
N GLU A 294 17.99 -11.29 -5.90
CA GLU A 294 18.84 -11.33 -7.10
C GLU A 294 18.90 -12.75 -7.67
N GLU A 295 18.96 -13.78 -6.82
CA GLU A 295 18.92 -15.18 -7.25
C GLU A 295 17.62 -15.50 -8.01
N TYR A 296 16.46 -15.16 -7.42
CA TYR A 296 15.17 -15.38 -8.07
C TYR A 296 14.99 -14.55 -9.34
N ALA A 297 15.54 -13.33 -9.39
CA ALA A 297 15.50 -12.48 -10.58
C ALA A 297 16.32 -13.05 -11.74
N GLY A 298 17.42 -13.74 -11.45
CA GLY A 298 18.25 -14.43 -12.42
C GLY A 298 17.59 -15.66 -13.05
N GLN A 299 16.50 -16.16 -12.47
CA GLN A 299 15.77 -17.32 -13.00
C GLN A 299 15.02 -16.93 -14.29
N GLU A 300 15.19 -17.76 -15.33
CA GLU A 300 14.48 -17.60 -16.60
C GLU A 300 12.99 -17.90 -16.45
N ILE A 301 12.66 -18.93 -15.66
CA ILE A 301 11.29 -19.32 -15.33
C ILE A 301 11.00 -18.90 -13.89
N GLY A 302 9.95 -18.10 -13.68
CA GLY A 302 9.63 -17.52 -12.37
C GLY A 302 8.88 -18.44 -11.39
N GLU A 303 8.82 -19.75 -11.66
CA GLU A 303 7.97 -20.71 -10.92
C GLU A 303 8.28 -20.72 -9.43
N GLN A 304 9.56 -20.75 -9.03
CA GLN A 304 9.94 -20.83 -7.61
C GLN A 304 9.59 -19.53 -6.85
N ALA A 305 9.87 -18.37 -7.46
CA ALA A 305 9.55 -17.08 -6.88
C ALA A 305 8.04 -16.93 -6.67
N LEU A 306 7.26 -17.39 -7.66
CA LEU A 306 5.82 -17.34 -7.63
C LEU A 306 5.22 -18.34 -6.63
N ASP A 307 5.76 -19.57 -6.53
CA ASP A 307 5.36 -20.54 -5.50
C ASP A 307 5.57 -19.98 -4.09
N LEU A 308 6.74 -19.38 -3.85
CA LEU A 308 7.07 -18.76 -2.57
C LEU A 308 6.11 -17.61 -2.23
N ALA A 309 5.86 -16.71 -3.18
CA ALA A 309 4.96 -15.58 -3.00
C ALA A 309 3.50 -16.02 -2.83
N SER A 310 3.06 -17.05 -3.56
CA SER A 310 1.70 -17.59 -3.44
C SER A 310 1.41 -18.05 -2.00
N GLY A 311 2.41 -18.65 -1.34
CA GLY A 311 2.33 -19.10 0.03
C GLY A 311 2.05 -17.97 1.04
N GLU A 312 2.48 -16.73 0.80
CA GLU A 312 2.21 -15.60 1.71
C GLU A 312 1.10 -14.66 1.24
N SER A 313 0.60 -14.85 0.01
CA SER A 313 -0.41 -13.98 -0.58
C SER A 313 -1.69 -13.85 0.25
N PHE A 314 -2.08 -14.91 0.98
CA PHE A 314 -3.26 -14.89 1.84
C PHE A 314 -3.21 -13.76 2.88
N SER A 315 -2.09 -13.61 3.59
CA SER A 315 -1.96 -12.59 4.64
C SER A 315 -2.04 -11.19 4.03
N CYS A 316 -1.34 -10.96 2.91
CA CYS A 316 -1.39 -9.69 2.20
C CYS A 316 -2.81 -9.35 1.72
N ILE A 317 -3.54 -10.32 1.16
CA ILE A 317 -4.93 -10.10 0.71
C ILE A 317 -5.85 -9.84 1.91
N ALA A 318 -5.71 -10.61 2.99
CA ALA A 318 -6.52 -10.46 4.19
C ALA A 318 -6.33 -9.07 4.85
N GLU A 319 -5.12 -8.52 4.84
CA GLU A 319 -4.84 -7.16 5.32
C GLU A 319 -5.59 -6.11 4.50
N TRP A 320 -5.51 -6.17 3.17
CA TRP A 320 -6.29 -5.29 2.29
C TRP A 320 -7.80 -5.41 2.56
N LEU A 321 -8.33 -6.63 2.58
CA LEU A 321 -9.76 -6.84 2.80
C LEU A 321 -10.26 -6.37 4.17
N ALA A 322 -9.41 -6.45 5.20
CA ALA A 322 -9.72 -5.93 6.55
C ALA A 322 -9.90 -4.41 6.57
N GLU A 323 -9.09 -3.68 5.81
CA GLU A 323 -9.21 -2.23 5.68
C GLU A 323 -10.42 -1.84 4.84
N ILE A 324 -10.60 -2.51 3.70
CA ILE A 324 -11.68 -2.21 2.75
C ILE A 324 -13.07 -2.43 3.37
N ILE A 325 -13.28 -3.53 4.11
CA ILE A 325 -14.57 -3.79 4.76
C ILE A 325 -14.88 -2.76 5.87
N SER A 326 -13.84 -2.17 6.47
CA SER A 326 -13.95 -1.21 7.57
C SER A 326 -14.29 0.21 7.09
N LEU A 327 -14.15 0.51 5.80
CA LEU A 327 -14.48 1.83 5.22
C LEU A 327 -15.92 2.27 5.49
N SER A 328 -16.86 1.34 5.51
CA SER A 328 -18.26 1.63 5.87
C SER A 328 -18.38 2.20 7.29
N LYS A 329 -17.65 1.62 8.24
CA LYS A 329 -17.60 2.09 9.64
C LYS A 329 -16.88 3.43 9.77
N ALA A 330 -15.86 3.67 8.92
CA ALA A 330 -15.20 4.97 8.83
C ALA A 330 -16.10 6.06 8.21
N GLY A 331 -17.26 5.69 7.64
CA GLY A 331 -18.25 6.62 7.10
C GLY A 331 -18.13 6.86 5.59
N MET A 332 -17.52 5.93 4.84
CA MET A 332 -17.55 5.94 3.38
C MET A 332 -19.01 5.82 2.89
N PRO A 333 -19.52 6.75 2.07
CA PRO A 333 -20.87 6.66 1.54
C PRO A 333 -21.12 5.44 0.66
N ASP A 334 -22.33 4.89 0.72
CA ASP A 334 -22.73 3.76 -0.13
C ASP A 334 -22.61 4.11 -1.62
N GLY A 335 -22.00 3.21 -2.38
CA GLY A 335 -21.81 3.37 -3.82
C GLY A 335 -20.77 4.42 -4.23
N SER A 336 -20.10 5.11 -3.31
CA SER A 336 -19.03 6.07 -3.66
C SER A 336 -17.69 5.40 -3.94
N TYR A 337 -17.53 4.13 -3.58
CA TYR A 337 -16.24 3.43 -3.62
C TYR A 337 -16.42 1.99 -4.13
N THR A 338 -15.48 1.52 -4.93
CA THR A 338 -15.37 0.14 -5.40
C THR A 338 -13.91 -0.28 -5.34
N PHE A 339 -13.63 -1.42 -4.72
CA PHE A 339 -12.31 -2.04 -4.65
C PHE A 339 -12.24 -3.22 -5.62
N THR A 340 -11.14 -3.32 -6.35
CA THR A 340 -10.87 -4.43 -7.27
C THR A 340 -9.49 -5.01 -7.02
N LEU A 341 -9.42 -6.31 -6.73
CA LEU A 341 -8.20 -7.08 -6.78
C LEU A 341 -7.91 -7.45 -8.24
N ASP A 342 -6.89 -6.83 -8.82
CA ASP A 342 -6.61 -6.87 -10.25
C ASP A 342 -5.58 -7.95 -10.59
N GLY A 343 -5.98 -8.94 -11.38
CA GLY A 343 -5.11 -9.99 -11.92
C GLY A 343 -4.23 -9.52 -13.09
N GLY A 344 -4.46 -8.32 -13.62
CA GLY A 344 -3.73 -7.80 -14.78
C GLY A 344 -3.86 -8.72 -16.00
N PRO A 345 -2.79 -8.95 -16.78
CA PRO A 345 -2.84 -9.88 -17.92
C PRO A 345 -2.88 -11.36 -17.49
N ASP A 346 -2.57 -11.67 -16.24
CA ASP A 346 -2.39 -13.03 -15.71
C ASP A 346 -3.62 -13.54 -14.95
N VAL A 347 -4.83 -13.22 -15.44
CA VAL A 347 -6.10 -13.53 -14.75
C VAL A 347 -6.32 -15.01 -14.48
N ASP A 348 -5.91 -15.90 -15.39
CA ASP A 348 -6.07 -17.35 -15.22
C ASP A 348 -5.16 -17.87 -14.11
N LEU A 349 -3.91 -17.41 -14.09
CA LEU A 349 -2.94 -17.74 -13.05
C LEU A 349 -3.38 -17.20 -11.69
N CYS A 350 -3.89 -15.96 -11.65
CA CYS A 350 -4.46 -15.38 -10.42
C CYS A 350 -5.67 -16.18 -9.93
N SER A 351 -6.55 -16.62 -10.83
CA SER A 351 -7.70 -17.47 -10.51
C SER A 351 -7.24 -18.77 -9.85
N GLU A 352 -6.26 -19.45 -10.45
CA GLU A 352 -5.74 -20.73 -9.93
C GLU A 352 -5.08 -20.56 -8.55
N ILE A 353 -4.22 -19.53 -8.37
CA ILE A 353 -3.60 -19.23 -7.06
C ILE A 353 -4.66 -18.94 -6.02
N PHE A 354 -5.65 -18.11 -6.36
CA PHE A 354 -6.70 -17.71 -5.43
C PHE A 354 -7.52 -18.93 -4.97
N GLN A 355 -7.89 -19.81 -5.90
CA GLN A 355 -8.67 -21.01 -5.60
C GLN A 355 -7.86 -22.06 -4.82
N GLN A 356 -6.62 -22.36 -5.25
CA GLN A 356 -5.84 -23.46 -4.68
C GLN A 356 -5.10 -23.09 -3.40
N VAL A 357 -4.79 -21.81 -3.20
CA VAL A 357 -3.99 -21.34 -2.05
C VAL A 357 -4.82 -20.45 -1.14
N VAL A 358 -5.33 -19.34 -1.66
CA VAL A 358 -5.98 -18.31 -0.84
C VAL A 358 -7.27 -18.82 -0.22
N LEU A 359 -8.19 -19.40 -1.00
CA LEU A 359 -9.46 -19.92 -0.50
C LEU A 359 -9.31 -21.17 0.36
N ARG A 360 -8.25 -21.97 0.17
CA ARG A 360 -7.95 -23.09 1.08
C ARG A 360 -7.49 -22.59 2.45
N LYS A 361 -6.69 -21.52 2.49
CA LYS A 361 -6.30 -20.87 3.74
C LYS A 361 -7.47 -20.19 4.42
N GLU A 362 -8.38 -19.58 3.67
CA GLU A 362 -9.62 -19.03 4.22
C GLU A 362 -10.53 -20.13 4.78
N ALA A 363 -10.68 -21.25 4.07
CA ALA A 363 -11.46 -22.38 4.54
C ALA A 363 -10.83 -23.03 5.80
N MET A 364 -9.50 -23.14 5.87
CA MET A 364 -8.77 -23.52 7.08
C MET A 364 -9.10 -22.57 8.23
N ARG A 365 -9.00 -21.26 7.99
CA ARG A 365 -9.27 -20.22 9.00
C ARG A 365 -10.68 -20.36 9.56
N LEU A 366 -11.70 -20.48 8.69
CA LEU A 366 -13.10 -20.68 9.08
C LEU A 366 -13.31 -21.98 9.86
N THR A 367 -12.63 -23.06 9.47
CA THR A 367 -12.71 -24.37 10.14
C THR A 367 -12.16 -24.29 11.57
N ILE A 368 -10.99 -23.68 11.74
CA ILE A 368 -10.40 -23.48 13.07
C ILE A 368 -11.29 -22.55 13.89
N GLU A 369 -11.76 -21.43 13.31
CA GLU A 369 -12.63 -20.48 14.01
C GLU A 369 -13.90 -21.13 14.56
N ARG A 370 -14.60 -21.94 13.76
CA ARG A 370 -15.79 -22.69 14.20
C ARG A 370 -15.48 -23.71 15.28
N SER A 371 -14.24 -24.21 15.32
CA SER A 371 -13.81 -25.26 16.25
C SER A 371 -13.17 -24.70 17.52
N LEU A 372 -12.90 -23.39 17.61
CA LEU A 372 -12.29 -22.76 18.79
C LEU A 372 -12.98 -23.09 20.12
N PRO A 373 -14.33 -23.15 20.22
CA PRO A 373 -14.99 -23.52 21.48
C PRO A 373 -14.73 -24.95 21.93
N LEU A 374 -14.27 -25.82 21.03
CA LEU A 374 -13.99 -27.24 21.29
C LEU A 374 -12.53 -27.48 21.71
N LEU A 375 -11.68 -26.46 21.61
CA LEU A 375 -10.26 -26.56 21.93
C LEU A 375 -9.99 -26.31 23.43
N GLY A 376 -8.90 -26.88 23.92
CA GLY A 376 -8.35 -26.52 25.23
C GLY A 376 -7.98 -25.04 25.31
N GLU A 377 -7.86 -24.50 26.53
CA GLU A 377 -7.64 -23.07 26.75
C GLU A 377 -6.39 -22.54 26.04
N ASP A 378 -5.26 -23.23 26.16
CA ASP A 378 -3.98 -22.86 25.54
C ASP A 378 -4.07 -22.80 24.02
N ASP A 379 -4.64 -23.84 23.39
CA ASP A 379 -4.84 -23.89 21.94
C ASP A 379 -5.79 -22.78 21.49
N ARG A 380 -6.91 -22.59 22.21
CA ARG A 380 -7.89 -21.54 21.90
C ARG A 380 -7.25 -20.15 21.92
N LEU A 381 -6.37 -19.89 22.89
CA LEU A 381 -5.62 -18.64 22.97
C LEU A 381 -4.62 -18.53 21.82
N TYR A 382 -3.80 -19.54 21.58
CA TYR A 382 -2.79 -19.53 20.52
C TYR A 382 -3.40 -19.33 19.13
N PHE A 383 -4.34 -20.21 18.73
CA PHE A 383 -4.98 -20.11 17.42
C PHE A 383 -5.91 -18.91 17.32
N GLY A 384 -6.52 -18.51 18.43
CA GLY A 384 -7.34 -17.30 18.48
C GLY A 384 -6.58 -16.06 18.00
N LEU A 385 -5.28 -15.98 18.30
CA LEU A 385 -4.37 -14.89 17.93
C LEU A 385 -3.78 -15.01 16.51
N GLU A 386 -3.57 -16.24 16.01
CA GLU A 386 -2.99 -16.50 14.68
C GLU A 386 -4.01 -16.38 13.54
N LEU A 387 -5.32 -16.44 13.82
CA LEU A 387 -6.35 -16.32 12.79
C LEU A 387 -6.54 -14.86 12.35
N HIS A 388 -6.28 -14.55 11.08
CA HIS A 388 -6.60 -13.25 10.47
C HIS A 388 -8.13 -13.04 10.42
N ARG A 389 -8.73 -12.31 11.38
CA ARG A 389 -10.19 -12.10 11.42
C ARG A 389 -10.66 -10.73 10.92
N GLY A 390 -9.71 -9.82 10.69
CA GLY A 390 -10.02 -8.42 10.36
C GLY A 390 -10.88 -8.26 9.10
N HIS A 391 -10.74 -9.16 8.13
CA HIS A 391 -11.48 -9.13 6.86
C HIS A 391 -12.94 -9.57 6.97
N GLY A 392 -13.42 -10.06 8.12
CA GLY A 392 -14.81 -10.44 8.31
C GLY A 392 -15.31 -11.42 7.24
N ASN A 393 -16.38 -11.03 6.52
CA ASN A 393 -16.95 -11.82 5.41
C ASN A 393 -16.47 -11.38 4.01
N ALA A 394 -15.40 -10.57 3.90
CA ALA A 394 -14.97 -10.00 2.62
C ALA A 394 -14.64 -11.04 1.54
N PHE A 395 -14.07 -12.20 1.91
CA PHE A 395 -13.85 -13.29 0.94
C PHE A 395 -15.16 -13.86 0.36
N ALA A 396 -16.22 -13.95 1.17
CA ALA A 396 -17.53 -14.37 0.67
C ALA A 396 -18.10 -13.33 -0.29
N GLN A 397 -17.96 -12.04 0.02
CA GLN A 397 -18.39 -10.96 -0.87
C GLN A 397 -17.65 -10.97 -2.22
N LEU A 398 -16.35 -11.30 -2.22
CA LEU A 398 -15.56 -11.50 -3.44
C LEU A 398 -16.07 -12.67 -4.28
N ILE A 399 -16.35 -13.81 -3.65
CA ILE A 399 -16.86 -15.02 -4.33
C ILE A 399 -18.24 -14.77 -4.93
N ASP A 400 -19.14 -14.16 -4.16
CA ASP A 400 -20.53 -13.95 -4.56
C ASP A 400 -20.70 -12.76 -5.51
N ASN A 401 -19.65 -11.94 -5.68
CA ASN A 401 -19.64 -10.68 -6.44
C ASN A 401 -20.83 -9.76 -6.05
N SER A 402 -21.14 -9.73 -4.75
CA SER A 402 -22.38 -9.14 -4.22
C SER A 402 -22.19 -7.76 -3.59
N SER A 403 -20.98 -7.17 -3.66
CA SER A 403 -20.65 -5.93 -2.97
C SER A 403 -19.72 -5.01 -3.78
N PHE A 404 -19.16 -4.01 -3.11
CA PHE A 404 -18.16 -3.10 -3.64
C PHE A 404 -16.73 -3.70 -3.68
N ILE A 405 -16.54 -4.93 -3.22
CA ILE A 405 -15.25 -5.65 -3.27
C ILE A 405 -15.31 -6.65 -4.43
N LYS A 406 -14.41 -6.53 -5.40
CA LYS A 406 -14.44 -7.27 -6.67
C LYS A 406 -13.08 -7.86 -7.03
N THR A 407 -13.10 -8.78 -7.99
CA THR A 407 -11.93 -9.25 -8.76
C THR A 407 -12.26 -9.18 -10.25
N ASN A 408 -11.24 -9.08 -11.11
CA ASN A 408 -11.41 -9.26 -12.56
C ASN A 408 -11.00 -10.67 -13.05
N PHE A 409 -10.64 -11.55 -12.12
CA PHE A 409 -10.38 -12.96 -12.34
C PHE A 409 -11.39 -13.80 -11.55
N ASN A 410 -11.49 -15.11 -11.83
CA ASN A 410 -12.46 -15.98 -11.18
C ASN A 410 -11.98 -16.39 -9.78
N PRO A 411 -12.62 -15.91 -8.69
CA PRO A 411 -12.23 -16.28 -7.33
C PRO A 411 -12.53 -17.75 -7.02
N GLY A 412 -13.46 -18.38 -7.75
CA GLY A 412 -13.92 -19.75 -7.53
C GLY A 412 -14.85 -19.88 -6.33
N GLN A 413 -14.77 -21.01 -5.61
CA GLN A 413 -15.66 -21.32 -4.49
C GLN A 413 -14.86 -21.71 -3.25
N LEU A 414 -15.41 -21.44 -2.07
CA LEU A 414 -14.80 -21.82 -0.81
C LEU A 414 -14.66 -23.35 -0.73
N TRP A 415 -13.52 -23.82 -0.22
CA TRP A 415 -13.25 -25.25 -0.10
C TRP A 415 -14.25 -25.94 0.83
N ASN A 416 -14.55 -27.23 0.58
CA ASN A 416 -15.58 -27.99 1.29
C ASN A 416 -15.35 -27.98 2.81
N ALA A 417 -16.21 -27.26 3.52
CA ALA A 417 -16.12 -27.06 4.96
C ALA A 417 -16.35 -28.35 5.76
N ASP A 418 -17.24 -29.24 5.31
CA ASP A 418 -17.52 -30.50 6.00
C ASP A 418 -16.32 -31.44 5.94
N LYS A 419 -15.66 -31.50 4.78
CA LYS A 419 -14.44 -32.27 4.60
C LYS A 419 -13.30 -31.74 5.48
N MET A 420 -13.14 -30.42 5.55
CA MET A 420 -12.12 -29.81 6.41
C MET A 420 -12.42 -30.01 7.91
N LEU A 421 -13.70 -29.93 8.32
CA LEU A 421 -14.10 -30.21 9.70
C LEU A 421 -13.88 -31.68 10.07
N ALA A 422 -14.21 -32.61 9.18
CA ALA A 422 -13.94 -34.03 9.38
C ALA A 422 -12.43 -34.30 9.53
N GLU A 423 -11.61 -33.69 8.67
CA GLU A 423 -10.17 -33.81 8.74
C GLU A 423 -9.61 -33.19 10.05
N PHE A 424 -10.05 -31.98 10.41
CA PHE A 424 -9.69 -31.32 11.67
C PHE A 424 -9.97 -32.21 12.88
N ARG A 425 -11.12 -32.89 12.92
CA ARG A 425 -11.46 -33.83 14.00
C ARG A 425 -10.57 -35.06 14.04
N GLN A 426 -10.05 -35.49 12.89
CA GLN A 426 -9.21 -36.68 12.77
C GLN A 426 -7.76 -36.41 13.20
N ILE A 427 -7.18 -35.29 12.77
CA ILE A 427 -5.74 -34.99 12.95
C ILE A 427 -5.47 -33.94 14.04
N GLY A 428 -6.50 -33.28 14.56
CA GLY A 428 -6.36 -32.22 15.56
C GLY A 428 -5.91 -30.87 14.99
N VAL A 429 -6.00 -29.82 15.81
CA VAL A 429 -5.80 -28.43 15.36
C VAL A 429 -4.37 -28.11 14.92
N LEU A 430 -3.35 -28.64 15.60
CA LEU A 430 -1.94 -28.36 15.31
C LEU A 430 -1.54 -28.90 13.92
N ASP A 431 -1.80 -30.18 13.66
CA ASP A 431 -1.48 -30.82 12.38
C ASP A 431 -2.33 -30.25 11.25
N PHE A 432 -3.61 -29.98 11.51
CA PHE A 432 -4.50 -29.32 10.54
C PHE A 432 -3.97 -27.92 10.17
N PHE A 433 -3.66 -27.09 11.15
CA PHE A 433 -3.11 -25.77 10.91
C PHE A 433 -1.77 -25.83 10.17
N GLY A 434 -0.85 -26.71 10.59
CA GLY A 434 0.44 -26.89 9.92
C GLY A 434 0.30 -27.29 8.45
N LYS A 435 -0.59 -28.24 8.15
CA LYS A 435 -0.86 -28.71 6.79
C LYS A 435 -1.34 -27.58 5.87
N TYR A 436 -2.30 -26.79 6.33
CA TYR A 436 -2.96 -25.78 5.48
C TYR A 436 -2.25 -24.42 5.48
N ARG A 437 -1.55 -24.06 6.57
CA ARG A 437 -0.69 -22.86 6.62
C ARG A 437 0.43 -22.93 5.58
N CYS A 438 0.97 -24.12 5.36
CA CYS A 438 2.07 -24.37 4.43
C CYS A 438 1.62 -24.69 2.99
N VAL A 439 0.33 -24.58 2.67
CA VAL A 439 -0.16 -24.76 1.29
C VAL A 439 0.50 -23.73 0.37
N ARG A 440 1.04 -24.23 -0.74
CA ARG A 440 1.61 -23.45 -1.84
C ARG A 440 0.96 -23.85 -3.17
N MET A 441 1.59 -23.60 -4.32
CA MET A 441 1.03 -23.96 -5.62
C MET A 441 0.86 -25.48 -5.75
N LEU A 442 -0.39 -25.94 -5.61
CA LEU A 442 -0.74 -27.36 -5.73
C LEU A 442 -1.03 -27.80 -7.17
N PHE A 443 -1.06 -26.85 -8.10
CA PHE A 443 -1.22 -27.09 -9.53
C PHE A 443 0.15 -27.20 -10.22
N LYS A 444 0.19 -27.91 -11.34
CA LYS A 444 1.43 -28.15 -12.08
C LYS A 444 1.43 -27.32 -13.36
N PHE A 445 2.51 -26.58 -13.58
CA PHE A 445 2.78 -26.01 -14.90
C PHE A 445 3.11 -27.13 -15.90
N PRO A 446 2.82 -26.93 -17.20
CA PRO A 446 3.33 -27.80 -18.26
C PRO A 446 4.85 -27.96 -18.12
N ARG A 447 5.39 -29.18 -18.34
CA ARG A 447 6.84 -29.42 -18.25
C ARG A 447 7.45 -29.57 -19.66
N PRO A 448 8.53 -28.84 -20.00
CA PRO A 448 9.13 -27.77 -19.19
C PRO A 448 8.23 -26.51 -19.15
N PRO A 449 8.20 -25.77 -18.02
CA PRO A 449 7.41 -24.55 -17.93
C PRO A 449 7.94 -23.50 -18.90
N SER A 450 7.04 -22.84 -19.63
CA SER A 450 7.41 -21.78 -20.57
C SER A 450 7.39 -20.40 -19.90
N THR A 451 8.28 -19.52 -20.34
CA THR A 451 8.37 -18.12 -19.88
C THR A 451 7.10 -17.31 -20.15
N ASN A 452 6.33 -17.69 -21.16
CA ASN A 452 5.05 -17.05 -21.50
C ASN A 452 3.91 -17.45 -20.54
N ILE A 453 4.07 -18.54 -19.80
CA ILE A 453 3.04 -19.04 -18.86
C ILE A 453 3.33 -18.61 -17.43
N VAL A 454 4.61 -18.44 -17.07
CA VAL A 454 5.03 -18.16 -15.70
C VAL A 454 5.72 -16.80 -15.64
N PRO A 455 5.09 -15.79 -15.02
CA PRO A 455 5.69 -14.47 -14.86
C PRO A 455 7.02 -14.53 -14.12
N ARG A 456 7.99 -13.72 -14.55
CA ARG A 456 9.29 -13.57 -13.88
C ARG A 456 9.18 -12.68 -12.64
N LEU A 457 8.46 -13.16 -11.61
CA LEU A 457 8.18 -12.40 -10.40
C LEU A 457 9.46 -11.90 -9.69
N GLY A 458 10.54 -12.69 -9.67
CA GLY A 458 11.82 -12.24 -9.11
C GLY A 458 12.34 -10.98 -9.79
N ALA A 459 12.31 -10.93 -11.12
CA ALA A 459 12.73 -9.75 -11.89
C ALA A 459 11.78 -8.56 -11.65
N LEU A 460 10.48 -8.82 -11.55
CA LEU A 460 9.48 -7.80 -11.23
C LEU A 460 9.72 -7.16 -9.85
N VAL A 461 10.02 -7.99 -8.84
CA VAL A 461 10.31 -7.53 -7.48
C VAL A 461 11.56 -6.65 -7.45
N MET A 462 12.57 -6.95 -8.28
CA MET A 462 13.79 -6.15 -8.39
C MET A 462 13.54 -4.73 -8.91
N GLU A 463 12.42 -4.46 -9.57
CA GLU A 463 12.05 -3.10 -9.97
C GLU A 463 11.75 -2.19 -8.76
N ASN A 464 11.59 -2.75 -7.56
CA ASN A 464 11.50 -2.02 -6.30
C ASN A 464 12.86 -1.52 -5.79
N TYR A 465 13.93 -1.75 -6.52
CA TYR A 465 15.26 -1.24 -6.24
C TYR A 465 15.75 -0.37 -7.39
N GLU A 466 16.51 0.66 -7.04
CA GLU A 466 17.43 1.31 -7.99
C GLU A 466 18.71 0.49 -8.04
N SER A 467 19.38 0.50 -9.20
CA SER A 467 20.66 -0.16 -9.38
C SER A 467 21.65 0.75 -10.11
N ARG A 468 22.93 0.59 -9.80
CA ARG A 468 24.04 1.24 -10.52
C ARG A 468 25.27 0.34 -10.52
N PRO A 469 26.21 0.48 -11.48
CA PRO A 469 27.47 -0.24 -11.43
C PRO A 469 28.27 0.14 -10.19
N CYS A 470 28.95 -0.83 -9.56
CA CYS A 470 29.90 -0.51 -8.49
C CYS A 470 31.02 0.41 -9.02
N PRO A 471 31.50 1.37 -8.21
CA PRO A 471 32.68 2.15 -8.57
C PRO A 471 33.85 1.19 -8.85
N ARG A 472 34.35 1.17 -10.10
CA ARG A 472 35.54 0.37 -10.45
C ARG A 472 36.65 0.71 -9.45
N ARG A 473 37.31 -0.29 -8.87
CA ARG A 473 38.61 -0.11 -8.18
C ARG A 473 39.64 0.39 -9.20
N GLN A 474 39.59 1.68 -9.56
CA GLN A 474 40.72 2.37 -10.15
C GLN A 474 41.75 2.55 -9.03
N ASN A 475 42.58 1.53 -8.78
CA ASN A 475 43.96 1.64 -8.25
C ASN A 475 44.43 0.32 -7.64
N THR A 476 45.03 -0.55 -8.46
CA THR A 476 46.11 -1.45 -8.02
C THR A 476 47.10 -1.84 -9.10
N GLN A 477 46.99 -1.34 -10.34
CA GLN A 477 48.03 -1.56 -11.37
C GLN A 477 49.06 -0.43 -11.49
N LYS A 478 48.82 0.77 -10.93
CA LYS A 478 49.81 1.87 -10.96
C LYS A 478 50.90 1.80 -9.88
N ARG A 479 50.73 1.00 -8.81
CA ARG A 479 51.80 0.78 -7.80
C ARG A 479 52.76 -0.38 -8.11
N ALA A 480 52.39 -1.29 -9.02
CA ALA A 480 53.27 -2.39 -9.43
C ALA A 480 54.30 -2.02 -10.52
N GLN A 481 54.08 -0.92 -11.26
CA GLN A 481 55.03 -0.41 -12.26
C GLN A 481 56.02 0.63 -11.71
N GLY A 482 55.77 1.21 -10.53
CA GLY A 482 56.66 2.19 -9.89
C GLY A 482 57.80 1.58 -9.05
N HIS A 483 57.76 0.28 -8.73
CA HIS A 483 58.80 -0.39 -7.94
C HIS A 483 59.75 -1.29 -8.74
N ARG A 484 59.58 -1.41 -10.06
CA ARG A 484 60.52 -2.15 -10.94
C ARG A 484 61.55 -1.27 -11.67
N ARG A 485 61.56 0.05 -11.46
CA ARG A 485 62.52 0.98 -12.10
C ARG A 485 63.63 1.55 -11.17
N GLY A 486 63.73 1.08 -9.93
CA GLY A 486 64.66 1.67 -8.92
C GLY A 486 65.75 0.75 -8.35
N ARG A 487 66.13 -0.34 -9.02
CA ARG A 487 67.28 -1.17 -8.61
C ARG A 487 68.08 -1.68 -9.83
N ARG A 488 68.89 -0.80 -10.41
CA ARG A 488 70.13 -1.11 -11.14
C ARG A 488 71.07 0.08 -10.98
N GLN A 489 72.37 -0.19 -10.80
CA GLN A 489 73.47 0.71 -10.39
C GLN A 489 73.49 0.89 -8.86
N HIS A 490 74.46 0.40 -8.09
CA HIS A 490 75.89 0.17 -8.29
C HIS A 490 76.40 -1.13 -7.68
#